data_AF-A0A8J7W407-F1
#
_entry.id   AF-A0A8J7W407-F1
#
_cell.length_a   1.000
_cell.length_b   1.000
_cell.length_c   1.000
_cell.angle_alpha   90.00
_cell.angle_beta   90.00
_cell.angle_gamma   90.00
#
_symmetry.space_group_name_H-M   'P 1'
#
loop_
_entity.id
_entity.type
_entity.pdbx_description
1 polymer ?
#
loop_
_entity_poly.entity_id
_entity_poly.type
_entity_poly.pdbx_seq_one_letter_code
_entity_poly.pdbx_strand_id
1 'polypeptide(L)'
;MNKDTFWRIIDEVNSETDQNNQSAILKVTEKKLLAFSSKDIIDWHNIKKVYMDLAYRNDLWAACAATQSHSTDDGFIDFRSWLISRGREVHMDALNDPDTLAEHDFPIGTADFESYGYVAHDCYAVQMAMESKGLNSFLLDYSSWLTGNSATLNDFYECHPKKGVSNEQRIAAAYLRALSQVYDIYNATEQQSLSEETTAEIMAEIRIRPDIDPDWSINNLPQMLPCLCEKYNVEEMHDDMEFNMK
;
A
#
# COMPACT_ATOMS: atom_id res chain seq x y z
N MET A 1 -5.59 -3.14 -16.95
CA MET A 1 -4.21 -2.71 -17.29
C MET A 1 -3.23 -3.88 -17.13
N ASN A 2 -1.99 -3.75 -17.63
CA ASN A 2 -0.95 -4.78 -17.50
C ASN A 2 0.14 -4.38 -16.47
N LYS A 3 1.04 -5.31 -16.14
CA LYS A 3 2.13 -5.13 -15.17
C LYS A 3 3.07 -3.95 -15.49
N ASP A 4 3.33 -3.69 -16.77
CA ASP A 4 4.23 -2.61 -17.18
C ASP A 4 3.57 -1.24 -16.96
N THR A 5 2.26 -1.16 -17.19
CA THR A 5 1.46 0.03 -16.85
C THR A 5 1.37 0.23 -15.35
N PHE A 6 1.20 -0.86 -14.58
CA PHE A 6 1.20 -0.83 -13.12
C PHE A 6 2.48 -0.20 -12.57
N TRP A 7 3.65 -0.71 -12.96
CA TRP A 7 4.93 -0.17 -12.51
C TRP A 7 5.20 1.25 -13.01
N ARG A 8 4.88 1.54 -14.28
CA ARG A 8 5.01 2.89 -14.84
C ARG A 8 4.25 3.93 -14.02
N ILE A 9 3.03 3.63 -13.56
CA ILE A 9 2.27 4.55 -12.72
C ILE A 9 3.04 4.86 -11.43
N ILE A 10 3.58 3.84 -10.75
CA ILE A 10 4.31 3.99 -9.49
C ILE A 10 5.60 4.78 -9.70
N ASP A 11 6.37 4.45 -10.74
CA ASP A 11 7.62 5.15 -11.05
C ASP A 11 7.36 6.63 -11.41
N GLU A 12 6.27 6.92 -12.13
CA GLU A 12 5.84 8.31 -12.37
C GLU A 12 5.46 9.02 -11.07
N VAL A 13 4.73 8.37 -10.14
CA VAL A 13 4.43 8.95 -8.82
C VAL A 13 5.73 9.31 -8.10
N ASN A 14 6.69 8.37 -8.06
CA ASN A 14 7.98 8.55 -7.39
C ASN A 14 8.85 9.64 -8.03
N SER A 15 8.62 9.96 -9.31
CA SER A 15 9.27 11.10 -9.98
C SER A 15 8.61 12.46 -9.66
N GLU A 16 7.34 12.46 -9.25
CA GLU A 16 6.53 13.66 -8.97
C GLU A 16 6.46 14.00 -7.47
N THR A 17 6.91 13.10 -6.59
CA THR A 17 6.78 13.24 -5.13
C THR A 17 8.08 12.92 -4.40
N ASP A 18 8.24 13.52 -3.22
CA ASP A 18 9.20 13.02 -2.23
C ASP A 18 8.78 11.61 -1.79
N GLN A 19 9.65 10.61 -1.99
CA GLN A 19 9.37 9.21 -1.70
C GLN A 19 9.19 8.91 -0.20
N ASN A 20 9.57 9.85 0.69
CA ASN A 20 9.32 9.76 2.13
C ASN A 20 8.05 10.54 2.55
N ASN A 21 7.38 11.21 1.61
CA ASN A 21 6.10 11.87 1.84
C ASN A 21 4.94 10.98 1.39
N GLN A 22 4.56 10.03 2.24
CA GLN A 22 3.47 9.10 1.99
C GLN A 22 2.14 9.78 1.62
N SER A 23 1.82 10.93 2.23
CA SER A 23 0.60 11.68 1.91
C SER A 23 0.61 12.23 0.47
N ALA A 24 1.78 12.67 -0.02
CA ALA A 24 1.93 13.12 -1.40
C ALA A 24 1.84 11.93 -2.38
N ILE A 25 2.53 10.82 -2.08
CA ILE A 25 2.49 9.59 -2.88
C ILE A 25 1.07 9.08 -3.03
N LEU A 26 0.32 8.98 -1.92
CA LEU A 26 -1.07 8.52 -1.94
C LEU A 26 -1.93 9.39 -2.85
N LYS A 27 -1.87 10.72 -2.66
CA LYS A 27 -2.66 11.68 -3.44
C LYS A 27 -2.35 11.64 -4.94
N VAL A 28 -1.07 11.52 -5.32
CA VAL A 28 -0.68 11.46 -6.74
C VAL A 28 -1.05 10.10 -7.34
N THR A 29 -0.93 9.02 -6.57
CA THR A 29 -1.39 7.68 -6.97
C THR A 29 -2.88 7.67 -7.24
N GLU A 30 -3.70 8.18 -6.31
CA GLU A 30 -5.16 8.30 -6.49
C GLU A 30 -5.51 9.09 -7.76
N LYS A 31 -4.87 10.25 -7.96
CA LYS A 31 -5.08 11.08 -9.14
C LYS A 31 -4.77 10.33 -10.44
N LYS A 32 -3.68 9.55 -10.48
CA LYS A 32 -3.30 8.77 -11.66
C LYS A 32 -4.27 7.61 -11.88
N LEU A 33 -4.66 6.88 -10.83
CA LEU A 33 -5.63 5.79 -10.93
C LEU A 33 -7.00 6.26 -11.42
N LEU A 34 -7.46 7.44 -10.98
CA LEU A 34 -8.70 8.07 -11.46
C LEU A 34 -8.66 8.51 -12.93
N ALA A 35 -7.53 8.38 -13.63
CA ALA A 35 -7.46 8.54 -15.09
C ALA A 35 -7.75 7.24 -15.86
N PHE A 36 -7.84 6.11 -15.17
CA PHE A 36 -8.10 4.79 -15.75
C PHE A 36 -9.54 4.33 -15.51
N SER A 37 -9.98 3.34 -16.29
CA SER A 37 -11.29 2.72 -16.09
C SER A 37 -11.34 1.94 -14.78
N SER A 38 -12.54 1.70 -14.27
CA SER A 38 -12.75 0.82 -13.11
C SER A 38 -12.15 -0.58 -13.33
N LYS A 39 -12.28 -1.12 -14.55
CA LYS A 39 -11.71 -2.39 -14.98
C LYS A 39 -10.19 -2.39 -14.83
N ASP A 40 -9.54 -1.32 -15.26
CA ASP A 40 -8.10 -1.17 -15.13
C ASP A 40 -7.66 -1.05 -13.67
N ILE A 41 -8.44 -0.38 -12.82
CA ILE A 41 -8.16 -0.26 -11.39
C ILE A 41 -8.27 -1.62 -10.68
N ILE A 42 -9.24 -2.47 -11.07
CA ILE A 42 -9.29 -3.87 -10.61
C ILE A 42 -8.00 -4.61 -10.99
N ASP A 43 -7.55 -4.48 -12.24
CA ASP A 43 -6.31 -5.12 -12.68
C ASP A 43 -5.09 -4.58 -11.90
N TRP A 44 -5.02 -3.27 -11.64
CA TRP A 44 -3.97 -2.68 -10.80
C TRP A 44 -3.96 -3.30 -9.39
N HIS A 45 -5.14 -3.45 -8.78
CA HIS A 45 -5.28 -4.06 -7.45
C HIS A 45 -4.81 -5.52 -7.46
N ASN A 46 -5.23 -6.31 -8.44
CA ASN A 46 -4.82 -7.71 -8.55
C ASN A 46 -3.32 -7.85 -8.81
N ILE A 47 -2.73 -7.00 -9.67
CA ILE A 47 -1.29 -7.01 -9.93
C ILE A 47 -0.51 -6.66 -8.66
N LYS A 48 -0.93 -5.61 -7.93
CA LYS A 48 -0.36 -5.28 -6.61
C LYS A 48 -0.41 -6.49 -5.69
N LYS A 49 -1.55 -7.19 -5.61
CA LYS A 49 -1.71 -8.38 -4.76
C LYS A 49 -0.69 -9.47 -5.11
N VAL A 50 -0.48 -9.77 -6.40
CA VAL A 50 0.51 -10.78 -6.81
C VAL A 50 1.92 -10.40 -6.34
N TYR A 51 2.35 -9.14 -6.49
CA TYR A 51 3.66 -8.71 -5.99
C TYR A 51 3.75 -8.67 -4.45
N MET A 52 2.66 -8.33 -3.76
CA MET A 52 2.57 -8.41 -2.30
C MET A 52 2.71 -9.85 -1.78
N ASP A 53 2.11 -10.81 -2.48
CA ASP A 53 2.20 -12.23 -2.15
C ASP A 53 3.62 -12.76 -2.40
N LEU A 54 4.28 -12.30 -3.46
CA LEU A 54 5.69 -12.59 -3.74
C LEU A 54 6.65 -12.01 -2.68
N ALA A 55 6.31 -10.87 -2.10
CA ALA A 55 7.03 -10.25 -1.00
C ALA A 55 6.74 -10.88 0.37
N TYR A 56 5.84 -11.87 0.46
CA TYR A 56 5.55 -12.58 1.71
C TYR A 56 6.62 -13.64 2.01
N ARG A 57 7.80 -13.16 2.42
CA ARG A 57 8.99 -13.98 2.68
C ARG A 57 9.59 -13.66 4.05
N ASN A 58 10.21 -14.66 4.68
CA ASN A 58 10.82 -14.50 6.00
C ASN A 58 12.01 -13.55 5.96
N ASP A 59 12.77 -13.52 4.86
CA ASP A 59 13.88 -12.59 4.68
C ASP A 59 13.46 -11.12 4.57
N LEU A 60 12.34 -10.85 3.89
CA LEU A 60 11.72 -9.52 3.89
C LEU A 60 11.08 -9.18 5.23
N TRP A 61 10.58 -10.18 5.97
CA TRP A 61 10.14 -9.97 7.35
C TRP A 61 11.32 -9.57 8.24
N ALA A 62 12.46 -10.24 8.10
CA ALA A 62 13.69 -9.87 8.78
C ALA A 62 14.12 -8.44 8.45
N ALA A 63 13.96 -8.00 7.20
CA ALA A 63 14.20 -6.60 6.81
C ALA A 63 13.21 -5.64 7.47
N CYS A 64 11.92 -5.96 7.51
CA CYS A 64 10.91 -5.17 8.24
C CYS A 64 11.26 -5.01 9.74
N ALA A 65 11.78 -6.07 10.36
CA ALA A 65 12.26 -6.02 11.74
C ALA A 65 13.51 -5.14 11.87
N ALA A 66 14.48 -5.25 10.95
CA ALA A 66 15.70 -4.43 10.93
C ALA A 66 15.41 -2.93 10.73
N THR A 67 14.39 -2.59 9.94
CA THR A 67 13.92 -1.20 9.76
C THR A 67 13.04 -0.70 10.89
N GLN A 68 12.69 -1.57 11.86
CA GLN A 68 11.83 -1.28 13.02
C GLN A 68 10.48 -0.67 12.67
N SER A 69 9.98 -1.04 11.49
CA SER A 69 8.72 -0.49 11.03
C SER A 69 7.57 -1.16 11.77
N HIS A 70 7.62 -2.50 11.91
CA HIS A 70 6.65 -3.24 12.71
C HIS A 70 7.14 -4.62 13.18
N SER A 71 6.42 -5.19 14.15
CA SER A 71 6.62 -6.53 14.72
C SER A 71 5.38 -7.44 14.64
N THR A 72 4.37 -7.09 13.83
CA THR A 72 3.09 -7.81 13.72
C THR A 72 2.81 -8.25 12.28
N ASP A 73 1.91 -9.24 12.09
CA ASP A 73 1.41 -9.65 10.76
C ASP A 73 0.82 -8.45 9.99
N ASP A 74 0.01 -7.62 10.65
CA ASP A 74 -0.57 -6.42 10.04
C ASP A 74 0.52 -5.44 9.61
N GLY A 75 1.51 -5.20 10.46
CA GLY A 75 2.62 -4.32 10.13
C GLY A 75 3.50 -4.84 8.98
N PHE A 76 3.61 -6.16 8.80
CA PHE A 76 4.28 -6.72 7.63
C PHE A 76 3.46 -6.59 6.33
N ILE A 77 2.13 -6.50 6.42
CA ILE A 77 1.30 -6.09 5.27
C ILE A 77 1.62 -4.64 4.89
N ASP A 78 1.77 -3.76 5.88
CA ASP A 78 2.08 -2.35 5.67
C ASP A 78 3.48 -2.16 5.08
N PHE A 79 4.47 -2.92 5.55
CA PHE A 79 5.81 -2.95 4.98
C PHE A 79 5.83 -3.38 3.52
N ARG A 80 5.09 -4.43 3.16
CA ARG A 80 5.01 -4.87 1.76
C ARG A 80 4.29 -3.84 0.89
N SER A 81 3.27 -3.16 1.40
CA SER A 81 2.60 -2.06 0.69
C SER A 81 3.55 -0.87 0.50
N TRP A 82 4.36 -0.56 1.51
CA TRP A 82 5.44 0.41 1.40
C TRP A 82 6.46 0.01 0.33
N LEU A 83 6.92 -1.24 0.31
CA LEU A 83 7.92 -1.73 -0.63
C LEU A 83 7.45 -1.59 -2.08
N ILE A 84 6.19 -1.92 -2.38
CA ILE A 84 5.59 -1.69 -3.69
C ILE A 84 5.62 -0.20 -4.07
N SER A 85 5.29 0.68 -3.13
CA SER A 85 5.25 2.13 -3.38
C SER A 85 6.62 2.70 -3.74
N ARG A 86 7.73 2.02 -3.39
CA ARG A 86 9.10 2.43 -3.74
C ARG A 86 9.45 2.25 -5.22
N GLY A 87 8.57 1.61 -6.01
CA GLY A 87 8.76 1.42 -7.44
C GLY A 87 9.42 0.09 -7.78
N ARG A 88 9.52 -0.17 -9.09
CA ARG A 88 9.84 -1.51 -9.59
C ARG A 88 11.24 -1.98 -9.20
N GLU A 89 12.24 -1.13 -9.37
CA GLU A 89 13.65 -1.46 -9.12
C GLU A 89 13.86 -1.85 -7.66
N VAL A 90 13.48 -0.96 -6.73
CA VAL A 90 13.58 -1.20 -5.28
C VAL A 90 12.86 -2.47 -4.86
N HIS A 91 11.65 -2.71 -5.36
CA HIS A 91 10.89 -3.90 -5.02
C HIS A 91 11.58 -5.19 -5.50
N MET A 92 12.08 -5.20 -6.75
CA MET A 92 12.74 -6.38 -7.32
C MET A 92 14.10 -6.66 -6.68
N ASP A 93 14.86 -5.60 -6.39
CA ASP A 93 16.15 -5.72 -5.72
C ASP A 93 15.98 -6.25 -4.30
N ALA A 94 15.01 -5.74 -3.53
CA ALA A 94 14.71 -6.23 -2.20
C ALA A 94 14.20 -7.68 -2.18
N LEU A 95 13.40 -8.10 -3.17
CA LEU A 95 13.01 -9.50 -3.32
C LEU A 95 14.21 -10.42 -3.55
N ASN A 96 15.20 -9.95 -4.31
CA ASN A 96 16.42 -10.71 -4.58
C ASN A 96 17.41 -10.66 -3.40
N ASP A 97 17.52 -9.52 -2.72
CA ASP A 97 18.39 -9.30 -1.57
C ASP A 97 17.84 -8.15 -0.71
N PRO A 98 17.14 -8.44 0.41
CA PRO A 98 16.54 -7.41 1.25
C PRO A 98 17.56 -6.43 1.84
N ASP A 99 18.84 -6.78 1.92
CA ASP A 99 19.88 -5.89 2.45
C ASP A 99 20.13 -4.67 1.53
N THR A 100 19.72 -4.76 0.25
CA THR A 100 19.73 -3.63 -0.70
C THR A 100 18.89 -2.44 -0.24
N LEU A 101 17.91 -2.66 0.65
CA LEU A 101 17.14 -1.56 1.25
C LEU A 101 18.03 -0.58 2.03
N ALA A 102 19.22 -0.99 2.45
CA ALA A 102 20.21 -0.09 3.05
C ALA A 102 20.64 1.03 2.10
N GLU A 103 20.56 0.84 0.79
CA GLU A 103 20.98 1.81 -0.24
C GLU A 103 19.97 2.96 -0.44
N HIS A 104 18.73 2.83 0.06
CA HIS A 104 17.66 3.81 -0.16
C HIS A 104 17.43 4.72 1.04
N ASP A 105 17.29 6.03 0.83
CA ASP A 105 17.07 6.98 1.93
C ASP A 105 15.62 6.94 2.44
N PHE A 106 15.41 6.39 3.63
CA PHE A 106 14.17 6.47 4.39
C PHE A 106 14.45 6.41 5.91
N PRO A 107 13.70 7.18 6.73
CA PRO A 107 13.85 7.15 8.18
C PRO A 107 13.55 5.77 8.79
N ILE A 108 14.23 5.48 9.89
CA ILE A 108 13.95 4.30 10.71
C ILE A 108 12.48 4.31 11.19
N GLY A 109 11.84 3.15 11.20
CA GLY A 109 10.45 3.02 11.64
C GLY A 109 9.43 3.68 10.72
N THR A 110 9.76 3.94 9.45
CA THR A 110 8.82 4.54 8.47
C THR A 110 8.59 3.68 7.22
N ALA A 111 9.09 2.44 7.21
CA ALA A 111 8.82 1.49 6.14
C ALA A 111 7.49 0.76 6.37
N ASP A 112 6.43 1.52 6.62
CA ASP A 112 5.05 1.09 6.82
C ASP A 112 4.13 1.99 5.99
N PHE A 113 3.19 1.44 5.22
CA PHE A 113 2.31 2.28 4.40
C PHE A 113 0.91 1.68 4.25
N GLU A 114 0.19 1.57 5.37
CA GLU A 114 -1.17 1.00 5.46
C GLU A 114 -2.12 1.58 4.41
N SER A 115 -2.20 2.90 4.33
CA SER A 115 -3.14 3.58 3.42
C SER A 115 -2.89 3.27 1.94
N TYR A 116 -1.66 2.97 1.54
CA TYR A 116 -1.34 2.53 0.17
C TYR A 116 -1.91 1.14 -0.14
N GLY A 117 -2.13 0.32 0.89
CA GLY A 117 -2.87 -0.95 0.80
C GLY A 117 -4.26 -0.79 0.20
N TYR A 118 -4.91 0.35 0.45
CA TYR A 118 -6.29 0.64 0.09
C TYR A 118 -6.46 1.66 -1.04
N VAL A 119 -5.37 2.17 -1.63
CA VAL A 119 -5.44 3.29 -2.60
C VAL A 119 -6.34 3.01 -3.82
N ALA A 120 -6.39 1.76 -4.28
CA ALA A 120 -7.23 1.35 -5.40
C ALA A 120 -8.71 1.24 -5.03
N HIS A 121 -9.04 0.96 -3.77
CA HIS A 121 -10.41 0.70 -3.32
C HIS A 121 -11.30 1.94 -3.50
N ASP A 122 -10.83 3.10 -3.03
CA ASP A 122 -11.59 4.35 -3.14
C ASP A 122 -11.66 4.82 -4.60
N CYS A 123 -10.57 4.67 -5.36
CA CYS A 123 -10.52 5.02 -6.79
C CYS A 123 -11.50 4.17 -7.62
N TYR A 124 -11.55 2.86 -7.34
CA TYR A 124 -12.48 1.94 -7.98
C TYR A 124 -13.93 2.33 -7.71
N ALA A 125 -14.28 2.61 -6.45
CA ALA A 125 -15.64 2.96 -6.09
C ALA A 125 -16.13 4.22 -6.82
N VAL A 126 -15.28 5.24 -6.92
CA VAL A 126 -15.56 6.47 -7.68
C VAL A 126 -15.74 6.17 -9.17
N GLN A 127 -14.80 5.44 -9.79
CA GLN A 127 -14.89 5.17 -11.22
C GLN A 127 -16.06 4.28 -11.59
N MET A 128 -16.34 3.23 -10.80
CA MET A 128 -17.53 2.40 -11.00
C MET A 128 -18.81 3.21 -10.90
N ALA A 129 -18.92 4.13 -9.93
CA ALA A 129 -20.08 4.98 -9.81
C ALA A 129 -20.26 5.89 -11.03
N MET A 130 -19.15 6.49 -11.50
CA MET A 130 -19.15 7.37 -12.67
C MET A 130 -19.47 6.61 -13.96
N GLU A 131 -18.93 5.41 -14.16
CA GLU A 131 -19.16 4.59 -15.35
C GLU A 131 -20.58 4.00 -15.38
N SER A 132 -21.11 3.56 -14.24
CA SER A 132 -22.43 2.92 -14.15
C SER A 132 -23.60 3.90 -14.24
N LYS A 133 -23.46 5.10 -13.65
CA LYS A 133 -24.56 6.07 -13.54
C LYS A 133 -24.35 7.35 -14.37
N GLY A 134 -23.13 7.60 -14.82
CA GLY A 134 -22.73 8.86 -15.46
C GLY A 134 -22.44 9.97 -14.44
N LEU A 135 -21.55 10.90 -14.83
CA LEU A 135 -21.05 11.98 -13.97
C LEU A 135 -22.17 12.81 -13.32
N ASN A 136 -23.21 13.19 -14.08
CA ASN A 136 -24.30 14.01 -13.55
C ASN A 136 -25.06 13.30 -12.42
N SER A 137 -25.39 12.01 -12.60
CA SER A 137 -26.09 11.25 -11.58
C SER A 137 -25.20 11.04 -10.35
N PHE A 138 -23.91 10.75 -10.55
CA PHE A 138 -22.95 10.62 -9.45
C PHE A 138 -22.86 11.91 -8.61
N LEU A 139 -22.77 13.08 -9.25
CA LEU A 139 -22.72 14.36 -8.55
C LEU A 139 -24.02 14.69 -7.79
N LEU A 140 -25.18 14.31 -8.35
CA LEU A 140 -26.46 14.44 -7.66
C LEU A 140 -26.55 13.53 -6.43
N ASP A 141 -26.10 12.28 -6.54
CA ASP A 141 -26.03 11.34 -5.41
C ASP A 141 -25.13 11.89 -4.30
N TYR A 142 -23.95 12.40 -4.66
CA TYR A 142 -23.03 13.03 -3.70
C TYR A 142 -23.65 14.24 -3.02
N SER A 143 -24.26 15.15 -3.80
CA SER A 143 -24.92 16.34 -3.25
C SER A 143 -26.05 15.96 -2.31
N SER A 144 -26.90 14.99 -2.68
CA SER A 144 -28.00 14.53 -1.84
C SER A 144 -27.49 13.89 -0.55
N TRP A 145 -26.42 13.09 -0.63
CA TRP A 145 -25.81 12.48 0.54
C TRP A 145 -25.22 13.54 1.48
N LEU A 146 -24.51 14.55 0.96
CA LEU A 146 -23.99 15.65 1.76
C LEU A 146 -25.11 16.40 2.48
N THR A 147 -26.20 16.75 1.79
CA THR A 147 -27.35 17.42 2.39
C THR A 147 -27.96 16.62 3.54
N GLY A 148 -28.01 15.29 3.42
CA GLY A 148 -28.56 14.42 4.45
C GLY A 148 -27.65 14.15 5.66
N ASN A 149 -26.33 14.25 5.51
CA ASN A 149 -25.38 13.73 6.51
C ASN A 149 -24.38 14.76 7.07
N SER A 150 -24.10 15.85 6.34
CA SER A 150 -23.00 16.77 6.66
C SER A 150 -23.13 17.43 8.03
N ALA A 151 -24.31 17.90 8.42
CA ALA A 151 -24.52 18.53 9.73
C ALA A 151 -24.23 17.56 10.88
N THR A 152 -24.83 16.37 10.85
CA THR A 152 -24.63 15.34 11.88
C THR A 152 -23.17 14.88 11.96
N LEU A 153 -22.51 14.69 10.81
CA LEU A 153 -21.09 14.34 10.79
C LEU A 153 -20.20 15.47 11.29
N ASN A 154 -20.55 16.72 10.98
CA ASN A 154 -19.82 17.88 11.49
C ASN A 154 -19.91 17.96 13.02
N ASP A 155 -21.12 17.85 13.59
CA ASP A 155 -21.32 17.82 15.05
C ASP A 155 -20.51 16.69 15.70
N PHE A 156 -20.54 15.49 15.11
CA PHE A 156 -19.74 14.36 15.58
C PHE A 156 -18.23 14.66 15.52
N TYR A 157 -17.74 15.26 14.44
CA TYR A 157 -16.31 15.54 14.26
C TYR A 157 -15.81 16.73 15.08
N GLU A 158 -16.66 17.69 15.43
CA GLU A 158 -16.37 18.74 16.41
C GLU A 158 -16.12 18.16 17.80
N CYS A 159 -16.90 17.13 18.21
CA CYS A 159 -16.65 16.39 19.45
C CYS A 159 -15.39 15.50 19.40
N HIS A 160 -14.88 15.21 18.20
CA HIS A 160 -13.75 14.28 17.99
C HIS A 160 -12.72 14.89 17.03
N PRO A 161 -12.04 15.99 17.39
CA PRO A 161 -11.13 16.70 16.50
C PRO A 161 -9.94 15.82 16.11
N LYS A 162 -9.51 15.90 14.84
CA LYS A 162 -8.30 15.23 14.34
C LYS A 162 -7.29 16.27 13.87
N LYS A 163 -6.08 16.26 14.43
CA LYS A 163 -5.02 17.22 14.08
C LYS A 163 -4.68 17.12 12.59
N GLY A 164 -4.63 18.26 11.90
CA GLY A 164 -4.21 18.34 10.51
C GLY A 164 -5.25 17.88 9.47
N VAL A 165 -6.48 17.56 9.88
CA VAL A 165 -7.55 17.15 8.95
C VAL A 165 -8.83 17.92 9.26
N SER A 166 -9.35 18.64 8.27
CA SER A 166 -10.60 19.39 8.37
C SER A 166 -11.83 18.49 8.45
N ASN A 167 -12.94 19.00 8.99
CA ASN A 167 -14.20 18.27 9.02
C ASN A 167 -14.72 17.98 7.61
N GLU A 168 -14.52 18.91 6.67
CA GLU A 168 -14.88 18.75 5.26
C GLU A 168 -14.15 17.57 4.63
N GLN A 169 -12.84 17.43 4.86
CA GLN A 169 -12.07 16.27 4.38
C GLN A 169 -12.59 14.96 4.99
N ARG A 170 -12.94 14.97 6.28
CA ARG A 170 -13.47 13.77 6.96
C ARG A 170 -14.85 13.39 6.45
N ILE A 171 -15.70 14.37 6.15
CA ILE A 171 -17.03 14.15 5.55
C ILE A 171 -16.90 13.60 4.13
N ALA A 172 -16.01 14.15 3.32
CA ALA A 172 -15.72 13.61 1.99
C ALA A 172 -15.22 12.16 2.06
N ALA A 173 -14.29 11.86 2.98
CA ALA A 173 -13.83 10.49 3.22
C ALA A 173 -14.95 9.56 3.72
N ALA A 174 -15.90 10.07 4.51
CA ALA A 174 -17.07 9.28 4.95
C ALA A 174 -18.00 8.94 3.77
N TYR A 175 -18.18 9.85 2.81
CA TYR A 175 -18.89 9.55 1.57
C TYR A 175 -18.17 8.47 0.76
N LEU A 176 -16.86 8.59 0.56
CA LEU A 176 -16.07 7.59 -0.17
C LEU A 176 -16.16 6.21 0.48
N ARG A 177 -16.07 6.13 1.82
CA ARG A 177 -16.32 4.87 2.56
C ARG A 177 -17.73 4.34 2.35
N ALA A 178 -18.76 5.18 2.30
CA ALA A 178 -20.11 4.72 2.03
C ALA A 178 -20.25 4.21 0.58
N LEU A 179 -19.61 4.88 -0.37
CA LEU A 179 -19.60 4.52 -1.78
C LEU A 179 -18.89 3.19 -2.01
N SER A 180 -17.78 2.95 -1.31
CA SER A 180 -17.00 1.72 -1.44
C SER A 180 -17.71 0.49 -0.87
N GLN A 181 -18.66 0.66 0.05
CA GLN A 181 -19.54 -0.42 0.49
C GLN A 181 -20.54 -0.84 -0.59
N VAL A 182 -20.86 0.07 -1.52
CA VAL A 182 -21.74 -0.21 -2.68
C VAL A 182 -20.92 -0.80 -3.83
N TYR A 183 -19.77 -0.21 -4.10
CA TYR A 183 -18.84 -0.61 -5.15
C TYR A 183 -17.57 -1.17 -4.52
N ASP A 184 -17.67 -2.38 -4.02
CA ASP A 184 -16.58 -3.07 -3.34
C ASP A 184 -15.63 -3.72 -4.36
N ILE A 185 -14.36 -3.31 -4.34
CA ILE A 185 -13.33 -3.85 -5.23
C ILE A 185 -13.03 -5.32 -4.92
N TYR A 186 -13.14 -5.76 -3.67
CA TYR A 186 -12.83 -7.14 -3.30
C TYR A 186 -13.83 -8.10 -3.94
N ASN A 187 -15.12 -7.79 -3.91
CA ASN A 187 -16.15 -8.54 -4.66
C ASN A 187 -15.92 -8.51 -6.18
N ALA A 188 -15.39 -7.41 -6.71
CA ALA A 188 -15.11 -7.28 -8.14
C ALA A 188 -13.92 -8.13 -8.59
N THR A 189 -12.89 -8.24 -7.75
CA THR A 189 -11.69 -9.06 -8.04
C THR A 189 -12.01 -10.56 -8.12
N GLU A 190 -13.03 -11.04 -7.39
CA GLU A 190 -13.53 -12.42 -7.53
C GLU A 190 -14.13 -12.69 -8.91
N GLN A 191 -14.71 -11.67 -9.56
CA GLN A 191 -15.36 -11.77 -10.87
C GLN A 191 -14.40 -11.49 -12.02
N GLN A 192 -13.33 -10.74 -11.75
CA GLN A 192 -12.28 -10.38 -12.70
C GLN A 192 -10.91 -10.68 -12.09
N SER A 193 -10.53 -11.95 -12.12
CA SER A 193 -9.18 -12.38 -11.79
C SER A 193 -8.21 -12.10 -12.95
N LEU A 194 -6.92 -11.98 -12.62
CA LEU A 194 -5.88 -12.00 -13.63
C LEU A 194 -5.86 -13.35 -14.35
N SER A 195 -5.49 -13.33 -15.63
CA SER A 195 -5.27 -14.58 -16.36
C SER A 195 -4.07 -15.34 -15.77
N GLU A 196 -4.07 -16.66 -15.95
CA GLU A 196 -2.92 -17.51 -15.59
C GLU A 196 -1.65 -17.06 -16.33
N GLU A 197 -1.78 -16.61 -17.58
CA GLU A 197 -0.68 -16.07 -18.38
C GLU A 197 -0.07 -14.82 -17.74
N THR A 198 -0.89 -13.81 -17.39
CA THR A 198 -0.38 -12.59 -16.74
C THR A 198 0.24 -12.90 -15.38
N THR A 199 -0.35 -13.82 -14.62
CA THR A 199 0.23 -14.25 -13.34
C THR A 199 1.59 -14.93 -13.56
N ALA A 200 1.70 -15.82 -14.54
CA ALA A 200 2.95 -16.49 -14.88
C ALA A 200 4.02 -15.51 -15.38
N GLU A 201 3.65 -14.48 -16.15
CA GLU A 201 4.55 -13.42 -16.60
C GLU A 201 5.15 -12.65 -15.41
N ILE A 202 4.32 -12.26 -14.44
CA ILE A 202 4.78 -11.59 -13.22
C ILE A 202 5.72 -12.50 -12.42
N MET A 203 5.32 -13.76 -12.21
CA MET A 203 6.13 -14.74 -11.48
C MET A 203 7.48 -15.00 -12.15
N ALA A 204 7.55 -14.93 -13.48
CA ALA A 204 8.76 -15.14 -14.26
C ALA A 204 9.75 -13.96 -14.18
N GLU A 205 9.34 -12.77 -13.73
CA GLU A 205 10.25 -11.63 -13.52
C GLU A 205 11.22 -11.87 -12.37
N ILE A 206 10.85 -12.73 -11.42
CA ILE A 206 11.58 -12.90 -10.18
C ILE A 206 12.35 -14.22 -10.24
N ARG A 207 13.67 -14.14 -10.04
CA ARG A 207 14.44 -15.34 -9.70
C ARG A 207 14.13 -15.71 -8.26
N ILE A 208 13.24 -16.69 -8.09
CA ILE A 208 12.91 -17.21 -6.76
C ILE A 208 14.14 -17.90 -6.19
N ARG A 209 14.83 -17.22 -5.27
CA ARG A 209 15.81 -17.85 -4.38
C ARG A 209 15.08 -18.52 -3.21
N PRO A 210 15.67 -19.58 -2.62
CA PRO A 210 15.17 -20.13 -1.36
C PRO A 210 14.98 -19.01 -0.33
N ASP A 211 13.87 -19.08 0.40
CA ASP A 211 13.66 -18.26 1.58
C ASP A 211 14.57 -18.73 2.71
N ILE A 212 14.74 -17.90 3.73
CA ILE A 212 15.47 -18.25 4.95
C ILE A 212 14.67 -19.21 5.82
N ASP A 213 15.32 -19.73 6.86
CA ASP A 213 14.66 -20.56 7.87
C ASP A 213 13.54 -19.76 8.58
N PRO A 214 12.29 -20.26 8.62
CA PRO A 214 11.19 -19.61 9.36
C PRO A 214 11.46 -19.42 10.85
N ASP A 215 12.37 -20.20 11.45
CA ASP A 215 12.75 -20.10 12.86
C ASP A 215 13.85 -19.04 13.12
N TRP A 216 14.07 -18.11 12.19
CA TRP A 216 15.00 -16.99 12.37
C TRP A 216 14.56 -16.08 13.53
N SER A 217 15.53 -15.38 14.13
CA SER A 217 15.33 -14.46 15.24
C SER A 217 16.09 -13.15 15.03
N ILE A 218 15.80 -12.13 15.84
CA ILE A 218 16.49 -10.83 15.78
C ILE A 218 18.03 -10.96 15.91
N ASN A 219 18.51 -11.98 16.63
CA ASN A 219 19.93 -12.25 16.80
C ASN A 219 20.62 -12.68 15.48
N ASN A 220 19.85 -13.10 14.47
CA ASN A 220 20.36 -13.47 13.17
C ASN A 220 20.50 -12.26 12.22
N LEU A 221 19.88 -11.12 12.54
CA LEU A 221 19.84 -9.95 11.64
C LEU A 221 21.23 -9.45 11.23
N PRO A 222 22.22 -9.27 12.12
CA PRO A 222 23.54 -8.75 11.71
C PRO A 222 24.25 -9.66 10.70
N GLN A 223 23.98 -10.97 10.73
CA GLN A 223 24.53 -11.91 9.76
C GLN A 223 23.75 -11.91 8.44
N MET A 224 22.42 -11.75 8.50
CA MET A 224 21.53 -11.85 7.35
C MET A 224 21.44 -10.56 6.54
N LEU A 225 21.43 -9.42 7.23
CA LEU A 225 21.18 -8.08 6.69
C LEU A 225 22.20 -7.08 7.27
N PRO A 226 23.51 -7.30 7.05
CA PRO A 226 24.56 -6.51 7.67
C PRO A 226 24.47 -5.02 7.33
N CYS A 227 24.14 -4.65 6.09
CA CYS A 227 24.11 -3.25 5.67
C CYS A 227 22.92 -2.51 6.29
N LEU A 228 21.74 -3.15 6.36
CA LEU A 228 20.58 -2.60 7.04
C LEU A 228 20.83 -2.46 8.55
N CYS A 229 21.45 -3.46 9.17
CA CYS A 229 21.78 -3.42 10.59
C CYS A 229 22.77 -2.31 10.92
N GLU A 230 23.81 -2.14 10.09
CA GLU A 230 24.77 -1.05 10.23
C GLU A 230 24.09 0.32 10.06
N LYS A 231 23.25 0.47 9.04
CA LYS A 231 22.55 1.73 8.77
C LYS A 231 21.65 2.18 9.91
N TYR A 232 20.98 1.23 10.57
CA TYR A 232 19.99 1.52 11.60
C TYR A 232 20.45 1.20 13.02
N ASN A 233 21.73 0.87 13.22
CA ASN A 233 22.36 0.55 14.51
C ASN A 233 21.62 -0.53 15.32
N VAL A 234 21.18 -1.61 14.65
CA VAL A 234 20.33 -2.65 15.24
C VAL A 234 20.98 -3.37 16.43
N GLU A 235 22.31 -3.42 16.50
CA GLU A 235 23.07 -4.11 17.58
C GLU A 235 22.94 -3.45 18.97
N GLU A 236 22.57 -2.16 19.05
CA GLU A 236 22.48 -1.43 20.33
C GLU A 236 21.08 -1.50 20.98
N MET A 237 20.14 -2.27 20.42
CA MET A 237 18.70 -2.06 20.62
C MET A 237 18.01 -3.08 21.55
N HIS A 238 18.79 -3.76 22.37
CA HIS A 238 18.41 -4.99 23.07
C HIS A 238 17.31 -4.90 24.16
N ASP A 239 16.77 -3.73 24.51
CA ASP A 239 15.96 -3.62 25.75
C ASP A 239 14.46 -3.22 25.62
N ASP A 240 13.97 -2.67 24.50
CA ASP A 240 12.61 -2.05 24.49
C ASP A 240 11.58 -2.61 23.50
N MET A 241 11.94 -3.57 22.63
CA MET A 241 10.98 -4.17 21.69
C MET A 241 10.73 -5.65 22.01
N GLU A 242 9.64 -5.93 22.72
CA GLU A 242 9.01 -7.25 22.71
C GLU A 242 8.50 -7.54 21.29
N PHE A 243 9.38 -8.08 20.45
CA PHE A 243 8.95 -8.77 19.23
C PHE A 243 8.18 -10.01 19.69
N ASN A 244 6.85 -9.92 19.66
CA ASN A 244 6.00 -11.10 19.76
C ASN A 244 6.23 -11.96 18.52
N MET A 245 7.26 -12.79 18.59
CA MET A 245 7.46 -13.90 17.66
C MET A 245 6.28 -14.87 17.83
N LYS A 246 5.80 -15.40 16.71
CA LYS A 246 4.73 -16.41 16.67
C LYS A 246 5.06 -17.63 17.52
#